data_AF-A0A7Y0K4T5-F1
#
_entry.id   AF-A0A7Y0K4T5-F1
#
_cell.length_a   1.000
_cell.length_b   1.000
_cell.length_c   1.000
_cell.angle_alpha   90.00
_cell.angle_beta   90.00
_cell.angle_gamma   90.00
#
_symmetry.space_group_name_H-M   'P 1'
#
loop_
_entity.id
_entity.type
_entity.pdbx_description
1 polymer ?
#
loop_
_entity_poly.entity_id
_entity_poly.type
_entity_poly.pdbx_seq_one_letter_code
_entity_poly.pdbx_strand_id
1 'polypeptide(L)'
;MIVILAGIMSLFFAMNIGASGAAASLGVAYGSGAIPKKRVALLICGVAIFLGAVIGGSEVVKTVGEGLIPSDILDAKIVLIILSSAALSLFIANIMGIPLSTSEITVGSVVGVGVAFKSLYIANILWIVFFWILVPIVSFFIALGAGKYIRKLEDQNEWIRNPNNEKYLSIFVIIIGCFEAFSAGMNNVANSIGPLVGANLISMNTGVVIGGFFIAIGAFFLGGRVLQTNGKKIVQFSKLEGGLISGTGATLVMIASIFGIPVPLTQVTSSAIIGIGVSKNGYEILKKKLVLRIFKVWLVSPILSLVISYSLVQLFIKADIYSVLIILSVCIATLGIISLMKTIREDNSTIYEDGGGI
;
A
#
# COMPACT_ATOMS: atom_id res chain seq x y z
N MET A 1 -11.44 14.40 -25.04
CA MET A 1 -11.04 15.12 -23.80
C MET A 1 -11.06 14.23 -22.56
N ILE A 2 -12.18 13.58 -22.21
CA ILE A 2 -12.29 12.77 -20.97
C ILE A 2 -11.32 11.58 -20.93
N VAL A 3 -11.15 10.86 -22.05
CA VAL A 3 -10.17 9.76 -22.16
C VAL A 3 -8.74 10.24 -21.86
N ILE A 4 -8.37 11.43 -22.35
CA ILE A 4 -7.05 12.02 -22.09
C ILE A 4 -6.90 12.35 -20.61
N LEU A 5 -7.93 12.91 -19.97
CA LEU A 5 -7.93 13.18 -18.53
C LEU A 5 -7.81 11.89 -17.70
N ALA A 6 -8.53 10.84 -18.07
CA ALA A 6 -8.41 9.53 -17.43
C ALA A 6 -7.00 8.95 -17.56
N GLY A 7 -6.38 9.09 -18.75
CA GLY A 7 -4.99 8.73 -18.99
C GLY A 7 -4.02 9.51 -18.09
N ILE A 8 -4.11 10.84 -18.08
CA ILE A 8 -3.28 11.70 -17.21
C ILE A 8 -3.45 11.32 -15.73
N MET A 9 -4.68 11.06 -15.30
CA MET A 9 -4.96 10.67 -13.92
C MET A 9 -4.37 9.31 -13.59
N SER A 10 -4.43 8.35 -14.51
CA SER A 10 -3.77 7.05 -14.38
C SER A 10 -2.26 7.19 -14.22
N LEU A 11 -1.62 8.01 -15.05
CA LEU A 11 -0.16 8.23 -15.00
C LEU A 11 0.26 8.94 -13.71
N PHE A 12 -0.50 9.93 -13.26
CA PHE A 12 -0.27 10.55 -11.96
C PHE A 12 -0.44 9.55 -10.82
N PHE A 13 -1.46 8.69 -10.89
CA PHE A 13 -1.67 7.65 -9.89
C PHE A 13 -0.53 6.63 -9.88
N ALA A 14 -0.07 6.20 -11.06
CA ALA A 14 1.11 5.36 -11.24
C ALA A 14 2.35 5.97 -10.55
N MET A 15 2.61 7.27 -10.73
CA MET A 15 3.71 7.94 -10.02
C MET A 15 3.57 7.92 -8.50
N ASN A 16 2.35 8.12 -7.98
CA ASN A 16 2.09 8.03 -6.55
C ASN A 16 2.24 6.62 -5.98
N ILE A 17 1.84 5.61 -6.75
CA ILE A 17 2.06 4.20 -6.44
C ILE A 17 3.56 3.92 -6.36
N GLY A 18 4.36 4.44 -7.30
CA GLY A 18 5.81 4.32 -7.29
C GLY A 18 6.45 4.89 -6.03
N ALA A 19 5.98 6.07 -5.61
CA ALA A 19 6.45 6.72 -4.38
C ALA A 19 6.24 5.84 -3.14
N SER A 20 5.05 5.25 -3.02
CA SER A 20 4.68 4.37 -1.91
C SER A 20 5.41 3.02 -1.99
N GLY A 21 5.45 2.42 -3.18
CA GLY A 21 6.10 1.14 -3.44
C GLY A 21 7.60 1.14 -3.15
N ALA A 22 8.30 2.25 -3.43
CA ALA A 22 9.72 2.39 -3.09
C ALA A 22 10.01 2.24 -1.60
N ALA A 23 9.09 2.68 -0.74
CA ALA A 23 9.22 2.55 0.71
C ALA A 23 8.90 1.15 1.22
N ALA A 24 8.05 0.41 0.52
CA ALA A 24 7.70 -0.96 0.87
C ALA A 24 8.82 -1.94 0.51
N SER A 25 9.49 -1.77 -0.62
CA SER A 25 10.54 -2.69 -1.09
C SER A 25 11.94 -2.30 -0.61
N LEU A 26 12.59 -1.34 -1.28
CA LEU A 26 13.97 -0.96 -1.01
C LEU A 26 14.13 -0.14 0.30
N GLY A 27 13.03 0.17 0.99
CA GLY A 27 13.03 0.75 2.32
C GLY A 27 13.72 -0.12 3.36
N VAL A 28 13.64 -1.45 3.21
CA VAL A 28 14.31 -2.41 4.11
C VAL A 28 15.81 -2.45 3.85
N ALA A 29 16.24 -2.52 2.58
CA ALA A 29 17.65 -2.48 2.20
C ALA A 29 18.32 -1.14 2.55
N TYR A 30 17.61 -0.02 2.38
CA TYR A 30 18.06 1.28 2.84
C TYR A 30 18.07 1.37 4.37
N GLY A 31 17.03 0.85 5.03
CA GLY A 31 16.87 0.85 6.48
C GLY A 31 17.90 0.00 7.22
N SER A 32 18.34 -1.13 6.66
CA SER A 32 19.40 -1.97 7.24
C SER A 32 20.81 -1.41 7.03
N GLY A 33 20.94 -0.32 6.27
CA GLY A 33 22.22 0.29 5.91
C GLY A 33 22.92 -0.39 4.72
N ALA A 34 22.30 -1.37 4.06
CA ALA A 34 22.89 -2.06 2.92
C ALA A 34 23.08 -1.11 1.71
N ILE A 35 22.16 -0.16 1.50
CA ILE A 35 22.31 0.90 0.50
C ILE A 35 22.44 2.25 1.22
N PRO A 36 23.62 2.88 1.24
CA PRO A 36 23.82 4.13 1.96
C PRO A 36 23.17 5.33 1.25
N LYS A 37 23.17 5.34 -0.08
CA LYS A 37 22.67 6.47 -0.88
C LYS A 37 21.22 6.27 -1.30
N LYS A 38 20.34 7.15 -0.81
CA LYS A 38 18.91 7.16 -1.15
C LYS A 38 18.63 7.09 -2.66
N ARG A 39 19.29 7.93 -3.46
CA ARG A 39 19.08 7.98 -4.92
C ARG A 39 19.38 6.64 -5.61
N VAL A 40 20.37 5.90 -5.11
CA VAL A 40 20.74 4.58 -5.65
C VAL A 40 19.65 3.56 -5.32
N ALA A 41 19.16 3.54 -4.08
CA ALA A 41 18.05 2.67 -3.69
C ALA A 41 16.79 2.91 -4.54
N LEU A 42 16.45 4.18 -4.78
CA LEU A 42 15.28 4.53 -5.60
C LEU A 42 15.46 4.17 -7.08
N LEU A 43 16.67 4.29 -7.65
CA LEU A 43 16.96 3.90 -9.03
C LEU A 43 16.85 2.39 -9.21
N ILE A 44 17.48 1.61 -8.33
CA ILE A 44 17.40 0.15 -8.32
C ILE A 44 15.94 -0.29 -8.19
N CYS A 45 15.21 0.33 -7.26
CA CYS A 45 13.79 0.08 -7.05
C CYS A 45 12.96 0.34 -8.31
N GLY A 46 13.17 1.48 -8.98
CA GLY A 46 12.43 1.84 -10.18
C GLY A 46 12.63 0.83 -11.32
N VAL A 47 13.86 0.39 -11.55
CA VAL A 47 14.18 -0.62 -12.56
C VAL A 47 13.51 -1.95 -12.23
N ALA A 48 13.64 -2.44 -11.00
CA ALA A 48 13.05 -3.72 -10.60
C ALA A 48 11.50 -3.69 -10.66
N ILE A 49 10.88 -2.58 -10.22
CA ILE A 49 9.43 -2.38 -10.33
C ILE A 49 8.98 -2.38 -11.79
N PHE A 50 9.68 -1.66 -12.67
CA PHE A 50 9.35 -1.62 -14.09
C PHE A 50 9.38 -3.03 -14.71
N LEU A 51 10.44 -3.78 -14.44
CA LEU A 51 10.57 -5.17 -14.91
C LEU A 51 9.44 -6.06 -14.37
N GLY A 52 9.12 -5.93 -13.08
CA GLY A 52 8.03 -6.66 -12.45
C GLY A 52 6.68 -6.38 -13.06
N ALA A 53 6.38 -5.10 -13.30
CA ALA A 53 5.16 -4.67 -13.98
C ALA A 53 5.06 -5.32 -15.37
N VAL A 54 6.10 -5.17 -16.20
CA VAL A 54 6.11 -5.68 -17.58
C VAL A 54 6.03 -7.20 -17.67
N ILE A 55 6.74 -7.91 -16.79
CA ILE A 55 6.85 -9.38 -16.87
C ILE A 55 5.63 -10.08 -16.26
N GLY A 56 5.07 -9.54 -15.17
CA GLY A 56 4.07 -10.26 -14.38
C GLY A 56 2.85 -9.45 -13.96
N GLY A 57 2.65 -8.26 -14.51
CA GLY A 57 1.55 -7.37 -14.13
C GLY A 57 0.17 -7.77 -14.65
N SER A 58 0.11 -8.53 -15.75
CA SER A 58 -1.11 -8.69 -16.53
C SER A 58 -2.25 -9.39 -15.79
N GLU A 59 -1.98 -10.40 -14.97
CA GLU A 59 -3.04 -11.15 -14.27
C GLU A 59 -3.79 -10.28 -13.26
N VAL A 60 -3.08 -9.46 -12.49
CA VAL A 60 -3.72 -8.55 -11.53
C VAL A 60 -4.45 -7.42 -12.27
N VAL A 61 -3.94 -6.96 -13.42
CA VAL A 61 -4.60 -5.95 -14.25
C VAL A 61 -5.96 -6.48 -14.75
N LYS A 62 -6.05 -7.74 -15.16
CA LYS A 62 -7.33 -8.38 -15.53
C LYS A 62 -8.30 -8.37 -14.36
N THR A 63 -7.88 -8.80 -13.17
CA THR A 63 -8.75 -8.83 -12.00
C THR A 63 -9.26 -7.43 -11.62
N VAL A 64 -8.41 -6.41 -11.64
CA VAL A 64 -8.82 -5.04 -11.30
C VAL A 64 -9.70 -4.43 -12.39
N GLY A 65 -9.43 -4.74 -13.66
CA GLY A 65 -10.18 -4.20 -14.80
C GLY A 65 -11.53 -4.87 -15.03
N GLU A 66 -11.65 -6.17 -14.80
CA GLU A 66 -12.82 -6.96 -15.23
C GLU A 66 -13.43 -7.77 -14.07
N GLY A 67 -12.69 -8.00 -12.99
CA GLY A 67 -13.06 -8.93 -11.93
C GLY A 67 -13.88 -8.33 -10.78
N LEU A 68 -14.15 -7.01 -10.77
CA LEU A 68 -14.82 -6.32 -9.66
C LEU A 68 -16.24 -5.82 -10.02
N ILE A 69 -16.39 -5.26 -11.22
CA ILE A 69 -17.65 -4.77 -11.77
C ILE A 69 -17.73 -5.12 -13.26
N PRO A 70 -18.94 -5.25 -13.85
CA PRO A 70 -19.10 -5.46 -15.28
C PRO A 70 -18.47 -4.36 -16.15
N SER A 71 -17.87 -4.77 -17.28
CA SER A 71 -17.11 -3.87 -18.17
C SER A 71 -18.00 -2.93 -18.99
N ASP A 72 -19.29 -3.21 -19.15
CA ASP A 72 -20.27 -2.33 -19.79
C ASP A 72 -20.53 -1.04 -18.98
N ILE A 73 -20.26 -1.06 -17.68
CA ILE A 73 -20.35 0.12 -16.81
C ILE A 73 -19.06 0.97 -16.90
N LEU A 74 -17.94 0.37 -17.31
CA LEU A 74 -16.64 1.02 -17.37
C LEU A 74 -16.48 1.85 -18.65
N ASP A 75 -16.86 3.12 -18.57
CA ASP A 75 -16.55 4.13 -19.58
C ASP A 75 -15.44 5.10 -19.13
N ALA A 76 -15.04 6.01 -20.02
CA ALA A 76 -14.00 6.99 -19.71
C ALA A 76 -14.31 7.92 -18.53
N LYS A 77 -15.58 8.23 -18.27
CA LYS A 77 -16.00 9.07 -17.13
C LYS A 77 -15.87 8.29 -15.82
N ILE A 78 -16.34 7.04 -15.82
CA ILE A 78 -16.26 6.15 -14.66
C ILE A 78 -14.80 5.85 -14.31
N VAL A 79 -13.97 5.56 -15.31
CA VAL A 79 -12.53 5.34 -15.10
C VAL A 79 -11.86 6.60 -14.53
N LEU A 80 -12.20 7.78 -15.03
CA LEU A 80 -11.69 9.04 -14.47
C LEU A 80 -12.10 9.19 -12.98
N ILE A 81 -13.33 8.85 -12.61
CA ILE A 81 -13.80 8.90 -11.22
C ILE A 81 -13.01 7.92 -10.33
N ILE A 82 -12.88 6.66 -10.76
CA ILE A 82 -12.14 5.63 -10.02
C ILE A 82 -10.71 6.09 -9.77
N LEU A 83 -10.01 6.51 -10.83
CA LEU A 83 -8.61 6.92 -10.76
C LEU A 83 -8.43 8.21 -9.95
N SER A 84 -9.33 9.18 -10.07
CA SER A 84 -9.27 10.43 -9.30
C SER A 84 -9.47 10.17 -7.81
N SER A 85 -10.44 9.32 -7.45
CA SER A 85 -10.70 8.93 -6.06
C SER A 85 -9.51 8.23 -5.42
N ALA A 86 -8.96 7.21 -6.12
CA ALA A 86 -7.82 6.45 -5.64
C ALA A 86 -6.55 7.32 -5.58
N ALA A 87 -6.29 8.13 -6.61
CA ALA A 87 -5.12 9.01 -6.67
C ALA A 87 -5.13 10.07 -5.58
N LEU A 88 -6.28 10.72 -5.33
CA LEU A 88 -6.40 11.73 -4.28
C LEU A 88 -6.16 11.11 -2.90
N SER A 89 -6.78 9.95 -2.64
CA SER A 89 -6.62 9.22 -1.38
C SER A 89 -5.15 8.86 -1.12
N LEU A 90 -4.46 8.34 -2.14
CA LEU A 90 -3.04 7.99 -2.03
C LEU A 90 -2.14 9.21 -1.88
N PHE A 91 -2.40 10.27 -2.64
CA PHE A 91 -1.59 11.48 -2.63
C PHE A 91 -1.60 12.14 -1.25
N ILE A 92 -2.78 12.24 -0.62
CA ILE A 92 -2.92 12.76 0.75
C ILE A 92 -2.11 11.89 1.72
N ALA A 93 -2.21 10.57 1.64
CA ALA A 93 -1.45 9.67 2.53
C ALA A 93 0.07 9.76 2.31
N ASN A 94 0.52 9.89 1.05
CA ASN A 94 1.92 10.09 0.70
C ASN A 94 2.47 11.40 1.28
N ILE A 95 1.69 12.50 1.23
CA ILE A 95 2.07 13.78 1.85
C ILE A 95 2.20 13.62 3.37
N MET A 96 1.26 12.91 3.99
CA MET A 96 1.27 12.64 5.43
C MET A 96 2.36 11.64 5.85
N GLY A 97 3.07 11.03 4.90
CA GLY A 97 4.10 10.02 5.15
C GLY A 97 3.52 8.76 5.81
N ILE A 98 2.25 8.44 5.52
CA ILE A 98 1.57 7.26 6.03
C ILE A 98 1.60 6.18 4.95
N PRO A 99 2.09 4.96 5.26
CA PRO A 99 2.08 3.87 4.30
C PRO A 99 0.63 3.39 4.10
N LEU A 100 0.04 3.76 2.96
CA LEU A 100 -1.29 3.32 2.53
C LEU A 100 -1.18 2.11 1.60
N SER A 101 -2.19 1.25 1.61
CA SER A 101 -2.29 0.19 0.60
C SER A 101 -2.89 0.76 -0.69
N THR A 102 -2.12 0.68 -1.78
CA THR A 102 -2.54 1.13 -3.10
C THR A 102 -3.62 0.23 -3.71
N SER A 103 -3.55 -1.08 -3.45
CA SER A 103 -4.51 -2.05 -3.96
C SER A 103 -5.88 -1.88 -3.30
N GLU A 104 -5.90 -1.59 -2.00
CA GLU A 104 -7.15 -1.42 -1.24
C GLU A 104 -7.91 -0.16 -1.65
N ILE A 105 -7.21 0.95 -1.89
CA ILE A 105 -7.86 2.19 -2.34
C ILE A 105 -8.36 2.10 -3.78
N THR A 106 -7.69 1.35 -4.65
CA THR A 106 -8.18 1.16 -6.02
C THR A 106 -9.41 0.27 -6.00
N VAL A 107 -9.32 -0.90 -5.35
CA VAL A 107 -10.46 -1.81 -5.23
C VAL A 107 -11.63 -1.11 -4.53
N GLY A 108 -11.37 -0.36 -3.45
CA GLY A 108 -12.39 0.46 -2.78
C GLY A 108 -13.05 1.46 -3.73
N SER A 109 -12.27 2.16 -4.54
CA SER A 109 -12.81 3.10 -5.55
C SER A 109 -13.68 2.41 -6.60
N VAL A 110 -13.26 1.24 -7.10
CA VAL A 110 -14.05 0.44 -8.07
C VAL A 110 -15.33 -0.08 -7.41
N VAL A 111 -15.25 -0.58 -6.18
CA VAL A 111 -16.41 -1.02 -5.40
C VAL A 111 -17.38 0.14 -5.16
N GLY A 112 -16.89 1.36 -4.91
CA GLY A 112 -17.74 2.54 -4.75
C GLY A 112 -18.58 2.85 -6.00
N VAL A 113 -17.99 2.69 -7.19
CA VAL A 113 -18.73 2.74 -8.46
C VAL A 113 -19.75 1.61 -8.52
N GLY A 114 -19.33 0.36 -8.29
CA GLY A 114 -20.23 -0.78 -8.39
C GLY A 114 -21.41 -0.72 -7.42
N VAL A 115 -21.22 -0.20 -6.20
CA VAL A 115 -22.31 0.08 -5.25
C VAL A 115 -23.27 1.12 -5.83
N ALA A 116 -22.77 2.21 -6.43
CA ALA A 116 -23.61 3.22 -7.04
C ALA A 116 -24.46 2.63 -8.16
N PHE A 117 -23.92 1.74 -8.99
CA PHE A 117 -24.66 1.06 -10.06
C PHE A 117 -25.40 -0.21 -9.61
N LYS A 118 -25.26 -0.61 -8.34
CA LYS A 118 -25.79 -1.88 -7.78
C LYS A 118 -25.31 -3.12 -8.57
N SER A 119 -24.09 -3.08 -9.06
CA SER A 119 -23.50 -4.13 -9.89
C SER A 119 -22.08 -4.42 -9.43
N LEU A 120 -21.89 -5.57 -8.79
CA LEU A 120 -20.64 -6.00 -8.16
C LEU A 120 -20.47 -7.51 -8.30
N TYR A 121 -19.24 -7.95 -8.58
CA TYR A 121 -18.86 -9.34 -8.45
C TYR A 121 -18.50 -9.65 -6.99
N ILE A 122 -19.52 -9.76 -6.14
CA ILE A 122 -19.37 -9.90 -4.68
C ILE A 122 -18.43 -11.05 -4.30
N ALA A 123 -18.54 -12.21 -4.97
CA ALA A 123 -17.68 -13.36 -4.70
C ALA A 123 -16.19 -13.03 -4.90
N ASN A 124 -15.85 -12.35 -6.00
CA ASN A 124 -14.47 -11.95 -6.31
C ASN A 124 -13.97 -10.92 -5.30
N ILE A 125 -14.82 -9.96 -4.89
CA ILE A 125 -14.47 -8.95 -3.89
C ILE A 125 -14.20 -9.62 -2.53
N LEU A 126 -15.05 -10.54 -2.09
CA LEU A 126 -14.86 -11.28 -0.84
C LEU A 126 -13.59 -12.13 -0.87
N TRP A 127 -13.28 -12.74 -2.02
CA TRP A 127 -12.03 -13.46 -2.22
C TRP A 127 -10.81 -12.54 -2.05
N ILE A 128 -10.83 -11.36 -2.65
CA ILE A 128 -9.75 -10.37 -2.50
C ILE A 128 -9.60 -9.93 -1.04
N VAL A 129 -10.71 -9.58 -0.37
CA VAL A 129 -10.72 -9.15 1.04
C VAL A 129 -10.19 -10.26 1.96
N PHE A 130 -10.52 -11.52 1.67
CA PHE A 130 -9.96 -12.66 2.41
C PHE A 130 -8.43 -12.68 2.34
N PHE A 131 -7.83 -12.48 1.17
CA PHE A 131 -6.37 -12.40 1.02
C PHE A 131 -5.75 -11.14 1.63
N TRP A 132 -6.48 -10.03 1.68
CA TRP A 132 -6.02 -8.83 2.39
C TRP A 132 -5.82 -9.08 3.89
N ILE A 133 -6.62 -9.98 4.48
CA ILE A 133 -6.47 -10.37 5.88
C ILE A 133 -5.44 -11.50 6.02
N LEU A 134 -5.54 -12.53 5.17
CA LEU A 134 -4.71 -13.73 5.28
C LEU A 134 -3.22 -13.43 5.05
N VAL A 135 -2.87 -12.70 4.00
CA VAL A 135 -1.46 -12.55 3.57
C VAL A 135 -0.62 -11.76 4.59
N PRO A 136 -1.09 -10.63 5.16
CA PRO A 136 -0.35 -9.95 6.23
C PRO A 136 -0.21 -10.80 7.50
N ILE A 137 -1.22 -11.59 7.86
CA ILE A 137 -1.15 -12.51 9.01
C ILE A 137 -0.09 -13.59 8.77
N VAL A 138 -0.10 -14.22 7.59
CA VAL A 138 0.91 -15.21 7.21
C VAL A 138 2.31 -14.60 7.23
N SER A 139 2.47 -13.39 6.68
CA SER A 139 3.73 -12.63 6.71
C SER A 139 4.24 -12.39 8.13
N PHE A 140 3.36 -11.96 9.04
CA PHE A 140 3.68 -11.76 10.46
C PHE A 140 4.20 -13.05 11.11
N PHE A 141 3.51 -14.17 10.93
CA PHE A 141 3.89 -15.44 11.56
C PHE A 141 5.16 -16.05 10.97
N ILE A 142 5.37 -15.93 9.65
CA ILE A 142 6.63 -16.33 9.01
C ILE A 142 7.79 -15.53 9.61
N ALA A 143 7.66 -14.20 9.67
CA ALA A 143 8.69 -13.33 10.21
C ALA A 143 8.94 -13.56 11.71
N LEU A 144 7.89 -13.78 12.51
CA LEU A 144 8.00 -14.09 13.93
C LEU A 144 8.75 -15.42 14.18
N GLY A 145 8.40 -16.47 13.42
CA GLY A 145 9.03 -17.78 13.55
C GLY A 145 10.49 -17.77 13.09
N ALA A 146 10.72 -17.29 11.88
CA ALA A 146 12.06 -17.25 11.29
C ALA A 146 12.97 -16.21 11.96
N GLY A 147 12.43 -15.12 12.51
CA GLY A 147 13.19 -14.11 13.24
C GLY A 147 13.88 -14.65 14.49
N LYS A 148 13.23 -15.57 15.23
CA LYS A 148 13.86 -16.26 16.37
C LYS A 148 15.06 -17.12 15.93
N TYR A 149 14.93 -17.79 14.79
CA TYR A 149 15.98 -18.62 14.23
C TYR A 149 17.15 -17.79 13.70
N ILE A 150 16.87 -16.71 12.96
CA ILE A 150 17.91 -15.79 12.45
C ILE A 150 18.73 -15.20 13.60
N ARG A 151 18.09 -14.77 14.69
CA ARG A 151 18.83 -14.25 15.84
C ARG A 151 19.79 -15.29 16.42
N LYS A 152 19.33 -16.53 16.58
CA LYS A 152 20.18 -17.62 17.04
C LYS A 152 21.35 -17.86 16.08
N LEU A 153 21.12 -17.81 14.77
CA LEU A 153 22.17 -17.94 13.76
C LEU A 153 23.17 -16.79 13.82
N GLU A 154 22.70 -15.55 13.96
CA GLU A 154 23.55 -14.36 14.07
C GLU A 154 24.44 -14.42 15.32
N ASP A 155 23.89 -14.87 16.45
CA ASP A 155 24.64 -14.97 17.71
C ASP A 155 25.71 -16.07 17.66
N GLN A 156 25.40 -17.22 17.02
CA GLN A 156 26.24 -18.41 17.00
C GLN A 156 27.28 -18.44 15.87
N ASN A 157 27.05 -17.74 14.76
CA ASN A 157 27.91 -17.83 13.57
C ASN A 157 28.90 -16.66 13.49
N GLU A 158 30.18 -16.96 13.74
CA GLU A 158 31.27 -15.98 13.69
C GLU A 158 31.41 -15.33 12.30
N TRP A 159 31.10 -16.04 11.22
CA TRP A 159 31.17 -15.49 9.87
C TRP A 159 30.18 -14.34 9.68
N ILE A 160 28.96 -14.45 10.22
CA ILE A 160 27.92 -13.41 10.09
C ILE A 160 28.29 -12.17 10.91
N ARG A 161 28.88 -12.38 12.10
CA ARG A 161 29.30 -11.30 13.00
C ARG A 161 30.56 -10.59 12.54
N ASN A 162 31.36 -11.23 11.69
CA ASN A 162 32.60 -10.66 11.18
C ASN A 162 32.33 -9.41 10.31
N PRO A 163 32.83 -8.22 10.68
CA PRO A 163 32.64 -6.99 9.91
C PRO A 163 33.10 -7.09 8.44
N ASN A 164 34.12 -7.91 8.14
CA ASN A 164 34.61 -8.11 6.78
C ASN A 164 33.56 -8.75 5.85
N ASN A 165 32.58 -9.45 6.42
CA ASN A 165 31.51 -10.12 5.68
C ASN A 165 30.25 -9.26 5.52
N GLU A 166 30.21 -8.07 6.13
CA GLU A 166 29.09 -7.15 6.06
C GLU A 166 28.71 -6.81 4.60
N LYS A 167 29.70 -6.72 3.71
CA LYS A 167 29.48 -6.48 2.28
C LYS A 167 28.61 -7.56 1.62
N TYR A 168 28.80 -8.83 1.98
CA TYR A 168 28.03 -9.94 1.42
C TYR A 168 26.59 -9.93 1.93
N LEU A 169 26.40 -9.61 3.22
CA LEU A 169 25.08 -9.42 3.79
C LEU A 169 24.35 -8.23 3.14
N SER A 170 25.06 -7.14 2.85
CA SER A 170 24.49 -6.00 2.11
C SER A 170 24.06 -6.40 0.70
N ILE A 171 24.92 -7.10 -0.06
CA ILE A 171 24.58 -7.59 -1.40
C ILE A 171 23.35 -8.50 -1.35
N PHE A 172 23.30 -9.42 -0.40
CA PHE A 172 22.16 -10.31 -0.19
C PHE A 172 20.85 -9.52 -0.01
N VAL A 173 20.81 -8.56 0.92
CA VAL A 173 19.59 -7.78 1.15
C VAL A 173 19.22 -6.92 -0.05
N ILE A 174 20.18 -6.40 -0.80
CA ILE A 174 19.92 -5.66 -2.02
C ILE A 174 19.23 -6.54 -3.06
N ILE A 175 19.73 -7.76 -3.28
CA ILE A 175 19.14 -8.72 -4.23
C ILE A 175 17.71 -9.06 -3.82
N ILE A 176 17.48 -9.36 -2.53
CA ILE A 176 16.14 -9.69 -2.03
C ILE A 176 15.21 -8.46 -2.09
N GLY A 177 15.73 -7.26 -1.82
CA GLY A 177 14.99 -6.01 -2.00
C GLY A 177 14.58 -5.76 -3.46
N CYS A 178 15.46 -6.07 -4.42
CA CYS A 178 15.10 -6.04 -5.85
C CYS A 178 13.95 -7.01 -6.15
N PHE A 179 13.94 -8.19 -5.54
CA PHE A 179 12.87 -9.16 -5.71
C PHE A 179 11.53 -8.65 -5.14
N GLU A 180 11.55 -7.98 -3.98
CA GLU A 180 10.36 -7.32 -3.42
C GLU A 180 9.88 -6.15 -4.28
N ALA A 181 10.80 -5.37 -4.86
CA ALA A 181 10.46 -4.32 -5.81
C ALA A 181 9.85 -4.90 -7.10
N PHE A 182 10.38 -6.01 -7.59
CA PHE A 182 9.81 -6.73 -8.72
C PHE A 182 8.38 -7.20 -8.43
N SER A 183 8.15 -7.88 -7.30
CA SER A 183 6.79 -8.31 -6.92
C SER A 183 5.84 -7.12 -6.72
N ALA A 184 6.35 -5.99 -6.22
CA ALA A 184 5.58 -4.75 -6.10
C ALA A 184 5.12 -4.24 -7.49
N GLY A 185 5.99 -4.31 -8.49
CA GLY A 185 5.64 -3.98 -9.88
C GLY A 185 4.57 -4.89 -10.44
N MET A 186 4.72 -6.21 -10.27
CA MET A 186 3.74 -7.21 -10.71
C MET A 186 2.35 -6.93 -10.12
N ASN A 187 2.26 -6.59 -8.84
CA ASN A 187 0.95 -6.41 -8.21
C ASN A 187 0.35 -5.02 -8.48
N ASN A 188 1.16 -3.96 -8.36
CA ASN A 188 0.63 -2.62 -8.23
C ASN A 188 0.36 -1.90 -9.56
N VAL A 189 0.90 -2.37 -10.69
CA VAL A 189 0.61 -1.74 -12.00
C VAL A 189 -0.88 -1.82 -12.36
N ALA A 190 -1.55 -2.87 -11.89
CA ALA A 190 -3.00 -3.05 -12.01
C ALA A 190 -3.79 -1.89 -11.42
N ASN A 191 -3.28 -1.24 -10.38
CA ASN A 191 -4.03 -0.21 -9.64
C ASN A 191 -4.29 1.04 -10.50
N SER A 192 -3.35 1.42 -11.36
CA SER A 192 -3.51 2.56 -12.28
C SER A 192 -3.99 2.14 -13.67
N ILE A 193 -3.66 0.92 -14.12
CA ILE A 193 -3.91 0.47 -15.51
C ILE A 193 -5.17 -0.38 -15.63
N GLY A 194 -5.52 -1.17 -14.62
CA GLY A 194 -6.70 -2.04 -14.60
C GLY A 194 -7.97 -1.35 -15.06
N PRO A 195 -8.36 -0.20 -14.47
CA PRO A 195 -9.55 0.53 -14.90
C PRO A 195 -9.53 0.96 -16.37
N LEU A 196 -8.36 1.37 -16.90
CA LEU A 196 -8.25 1.76 -18.32
C LEU A 196 -8.38 0.56 -19.26
N VAL A 197 -7.79 -0.58 -18.90
CA VAL A 197 -7.86 -1.81 -19.69
C VAL A 197 -9.27 -2.41 -19.66
N GLY A 198 -9.89 -2.46 -18.48
CA GLY A 198 -11.27 -2.95 -18.33
C GLY A 198 -12.31 -2.14 -19.11
N ALA A 199 -12.06 -0.84 -19.29
CA ALA A 199 -12.87 0.04 -20.13
C ALA A 199 -12.49 0.02 -21.63
N ASN A 200 -11.56 -0.86 -22.04
CA ASN A 200 -11.00 -0.91 -23.40
C ASN A 200 -10.42 0.43 -23.91
N LEU A 201 -9.93 1.29 -23.01
CA LEU A 201 -9.33 2.59 -23.36
C LEU A 201 -7.84 2.46 -23.72
N ILE A 202 -7.21 1.38 -23.29
CA ILE A 202 -5.81 1.05 -23.61
C ILE A 202 -5.66 -0.47 -23.68
N SER A 203 -4.73 -0.95 -24.51
CA SER A 203 -4.40 -2.37 -24.54
C SER A 203 -3.63 -2.78 -23.27
N MET A 204 -3.76 -4.05 -22.87
CA MET A 204 -3.01 -4.63 -21.75
C MET A 204 -1.50 -4.37 -21.87
N ASN A 205 -0.89 -4.74 -23.00
CA ASN A 205 0.55 -4.66 -23.19
C ASN A 205 1.06 -3.22 -23.11
N THR A 206 0.37 -2.29 -23.79
CA THR A 206 0.74 -0.86 -23.76
C THR A 206 0.53 -0.28 -22.37
N GLY A 207 -0.60 -0.60 -21.73
CA GLY A 207 -0.94 -0.13 -20.40
C GLY A 207 0.09 -0.54 -19.36
N VAL A 208 0.48 -1.81 -19.32
CA VAL A 208 1.46 -2.33 -18.36
C VAL A 208 2.84 -1.68 -18.54
N VAL A 209 3.29 -1.51 -19.80
CA VAL A 209 4.58 -0.85 -20.08
C VAL A 209 4.56 0.62 -19.64
N ILE A 210 3.56 1.39 -20.06
CA ILE A 210 3.48 2.81 -19.72
C ILE A 210 3.26 2.99 -18.20
N GLY A 211 2.35 2.21 -17.61
CA GLY A 211 2.08 2.23 -16.18
C GLY A 211 3.33 1.90 -15.36
N GLY A 212 4.00 0.79 -15.69
CA GLY A 212 5.26 0.40 -15.04
C GLY A 212 6.32 1.51 -15.14
N PHE A 213 6.44 2.17 -16.29
CA PHE A 213 7.40 3.25 -16.49
C PHE A 213 7.11 4.46 -15.59
N PHE A 214 5.84 4.87 -15.49
CA PHE A 214 5.45 5.97 -14.61
C PHE A 214 5.54 5.61 -13.12
N ILE A 215 5.31 4.34 -12.74
CA ILE A 215 5.60 3.86 -11.39
C ILE A 215 7.11 3.98 -11.11
N ALA A 216 7.98 3.60 -12.04
CA ALA A 216 9.43 3.74 -11.88
C ALA A 216 9.87 5.21 -11.72
N ILE A 217 9.33 6.12 -12.55
CA ILE A 217 9.54 7.56 -12.41
C ILE A 217 9.08 8.05 -11.03
N GLY A 218 7.88 7.66 -10.62
CA GLY A 218 7.33 7.99 -9.31
C GLY A 218 8.20 7.53 -8.14
N ALA A 219 8.69 6.29 -8.19
CA ALA A 219 9.63 5.75 -7.22
C ALA A 219 10.89 6.62 -7.12
N PHE A 220 11.47 7.01 -8.26
CA PHE A 220 12.68 7.82 -8.29
C PHE A 220 12.49 9.25 -7.77
N PHE A 221 11.46 9.96 -8.23
CA PHE A 221 11.28 11.38 -7.90
C PHE A 221 10.52 11.63 -6.59
N LEU A 222 9.53 10.79 -6.27
CA LEU A 222 8.60 11.01 -5.15
C LEU A 222 8.86 10.08 -3.96
N GLY A 223 9.48 8.91 -4.19
CA GLY A 223 9.71 7.89 -3.14
C GLY A 223 10.67 8.31 -2.03
N GLY A 224 11.44 9.38 -2.22
CA GLY A 224 12.50 9.78 -1.30
C GLY A 224 12.06 10.22 0.09
N ARG A 225 10.81 10.68 0.28
CA ARG A 225 10.27 10.98 1.62
C ARG A 225 9.74 9.71 2.29
N VAL A 226 8.98 8.91 1.57
CA VAL A 226 8.33 7.69 2.10
C VAL A 226 9.37 6.63 2.48
N LEU A 227 10.44 6.48 1.69
CA LEU A 227 11.55 5.55 1.96
C LEU A 227 12.15 5.74 3.36
N GLN A 228 12.22 6.98 3.86
CA GLN A 228 12.79 7.30 5.17
C GLN A 228 11.83 7.01 6.33
N THR A 229 10.55 6.74 6.07
CA THR A 229 9.52 6.58 7.10
C THR A 229 9.24 5.12 7.50
N ASN A 230 9.46 4.14 6.62
CA ASN A 230 8.97 2.76 6.80
C ASN A 230 9.90 1.83 7.59
N GLY A 231 11.22 1.90 7.40
CA GLY A 231 12.13 0.85 7.90
C GLY A 231 12.47 0.95 9.39
N LYS A 232 12.88 2.12 9.89
CA LYS A 232 13.47 2.24 11.24
C LYS A 232 12.50 2.66 12.35
N LYS A 233 11.29 3.10 12.00
CA LYS A 233 10.36 3.71 12.97
C LYS A 233 9.59 2.68 13.81
N ILE A 234 9.43 1.45 13.31
CA ILE A 234 8.72 0.38 14.02
C ILE A 234 9.69 -0.38 14.94
N VAL A 235 10.70 -1.03 14.34
CA VAL A 235 11.75 -1.79 15.02
C VAL A 235 13.07 -1.70 14.24
N GLN A 236 14.21 -1.73 14.94
CA GLN A 236 15.53 -1.88 14.31
C GLN A 236 15.81 -3.35 13.98
N PHE A 237 16.24 -3.61 12.74
CA PHE A 237 16.55 -4.95 12.25
C PHE A 237 17.94 -5.03 11.60
N SER A 238 18.54 -6.21 11.66
CA SER A 238 19.81 -6.55 11.01
C SER A 238 19.66 -6.70 9.49
N LYS A 239 20.76 -6.94 8.78
CA LYS A 239 20.72 -7.22 7.34
C LYS A 239 20.01 -8.56 7.07
N LEU A 240 20.30 -9.63 7.81
CA LEU A 240 19.62 -10.91 7.59
C LEU A 240 18.12 -10.83 7.92
N GLU A 241 17.75 -10.15 9.01
CA GLU A 241 16.35 -9.88 9.33
C GLU A 241 15.68 -9.06 8.20
N GLY A 242 16.38 -8.07 7.65
CA GLY A 242 15.92 -7.31 6.48
C GLY A 242 15.70 -8.19 5.25
N GLY A 243 16.62 -9.12 4.96
CA GLY A 243 16.45 -10.10 3.89
C GLY A 243 15.23 -11.01 4.11
N LEU A 244 14.97 -11.43 5.35
CA LEU A 244 13.76 -12.21 5.68
C LEU A 244 12.48 -11.41 5.48
N ILE A 245 12.45 -10.14 5.94
CA ILE A 245 11.30 -9.24 5.77
C ILE A 245 10.99 -9.09 4.28
N SER A 246 11.98 -8.68 3.49
CA SER A 246 11.80 -8.45 2.06
C SER A 246 11.51 -9.73 1.30
N GLY A 247 12.15 -10.85 1.64
CA GLY A 247 11.93 -12.14 0.99
C GLY A 247 10.54 -12.69 1.24
N THR A 248 10.02 -12.53 2.46
CA THR A 248 8.65 -12.91 2.83
C THR A 248 7.64 -12.07 2.05
N GLY A 249 7.82 -10.74 2.05
CA GLY A 249 6.97 -9.82 1.29
C GLY A 249 6.96 -10.13 -0.20
N ALA A 250 8.15 -10.30 -0.79
CA ALA A 250 8.32 -10.60 -2.19
C ALA A 250 7.64 -11.90 -2.61
N THR A 251 7.87 -12.97 -1.86
CA THR A 251 7.35 -14.31 -2.16
C THR A 251 5.83 -14.33 -2.11
N LEU A 252 5.25 -13.80 -1.04
CA LEU A 252 3.79 -13.80 -0.85
C LEU A 252 3.10 -12.93 -1.91
N VAL A 253 3.63 -11.74 -2.20
CA VAL A 253 3.05 -10.84 -3.20
C VAL A 253 3.22 -11.37 -4.62
N MET A 254 4.35 -12.03 -4.92
CA MET A 254 4.54 -12.66 -6.22
C MET A 254 3.56 -13.80 -6.44
N ILE A 255 3.39 -14.68 -5.45
CA ILE A 255 2.40 -15.77 -5.50
C ILE A 255 1.00 -15.18 -5.73
N ALA A 256 0.59 -14.19 -4.93
CA ALA A 256 -0.70 -13.52 -5.10
C ALA A 256 -0.85 -12.92 -6.51
N SER A 257 0.21 -12.31 -7.05
CA SER A 257 0.18 -11.71 -8.39
C SER A 257 0.02 -12.74 -9.49
N ILE A 258 0.64 -13.91 -9.37
CA ILE A 258 0.48 -15.03 -10.33
C ILE A 258 -0.98 -15.49 -10.37
N PHE A 259 -1.66 -15.51 -9.22
CA PHE A 259 -3.09 -15.81 -9.13
C PHE A 259 -4.00 -14.61 -9.41
N GLY A 260 -3.45 -13.48 -9.86
CA GLY A 260 -4.22 -12.27 -10.19
C GLY A 260 -4.85 -11.58 -8.98
N ILE A 261 -4.36 -11.81 -7.77
CA ILE A 261 -4.94 -11.26 -6.54
C ILE A 261 -4.26 -9.91 -6.21
N PRO A 262 -4.98 -8.78 -6.25
CA PRO A 262 -4.45 -7.49 -5.80
C PRO A 262 -4.30 -7.53 -4.27
N VAL A 263 -3.07 -7.45 -3.77
CA VAL A 263 -2.76 -7.59 -2.33
C VAL A 263 -2.11 -6.32 -1.77
N PRO A 264 -2.28 -6.05 -0.46
CA PRO A 264 -1.79 -4.84 0.15
C PRO A 264 -0.31 -4.97 0.56
N LEU A 265 0.62 -4.84 -0.39
CA LEU A 265 2.07 -5.03 -0.16
C LEU A 265 2.59 -4.29 1.09
N THR A 266 2.20 -3.03 1.29
CA THR A 266 2.64 -2.22 2.45
C THR A 266 2.25 -2.87 3.78
N GLN A 267 1.11 -3.56 3.83
CA GLN A 267 0.69 -4.31 5.01
C GLN A 267 1.46 -5.60 5.19
N VAL A 268 1.77 -6.31 4.09
CA VAL A 268 2.57 -7.53 4.11
C VAL A 268 3.95 -7.26 4.69
N THR A 269 4.66 -6.24 4.18
CA THR A 269 5.99 -5.85 4.66
C THR A 269 5.94 -5.32 6.09
N SER A 270 4.97 -4.44 6.41
CA SER A 270 4.81 -3.92 7.78
C SER A 270 4.53 -5.03 8.78
N SER A 271 3.72 -6.02 8.42
CA SER A 271 3.41 -7.17 9.27
C SER A 271 4.64 -8.05 9.51
N ALA A 272 5.49 -8.24 8.49
CA ALA A 272 6.78 -8.90 8.68
C ALA A 272 7.69 -8.11 9.64
N ILE A 273 7.80 -6.78 9.49
CA ILE A 273 8.57 -5.92 10.40
C ILE A 273 8.06 -6.04 11.84
N ILE A 274 6.74 -6.02 12.04
CA ILE A 274 6.11 -6.19 13.35
C ILE A 274 6.40 -7.60 13.90
N GLY A 275 6.36 -8.64 13.05
CA GLY A 275 6.70 -10.02 13.41
C GLY A 275 8.13 -10.17 13.94
N ILE A 276 9.12 -9.60 13.24
CA ILE A 276 10.51 -9.48 13.73
C ILE A 276 10.57 -8.69 15.04
N GLY A 277 9.77 -7.62 15.14
CA GLY A 277 9.67 -6.85 16.37
C GLY A 277 9.24 -7.68 17.57
N VAL A 278 8.20 -8.48 17.40
CA VAL A 278 7.67 -9.36 18.45
C VAL A 278 8.64 -10.49 18.75
N SER A 279 9.35 -11.04 17.76
CA SER A 279 10.37 -12.07 18.01
C SER A 279 11.52 -11.57 18.87
N LYS A 280 11.85 -10.27 18.80
CA LYS A 280 12.96 -9.66 19.56
C LYS A 280 12.56 -9.14 20.92
N ASN A 281 11.41 -8.45 20.99
CA ASN A 281 11.03 -7.61 22.12
C ASN A 281 9.70 -8.05 22.77
N GLY A 282 9.12 -9.15 22.32
CA GLY A 282 7.80 -9.62 22.78
C GLY A 282 6.64 -8.78 22.26
N TYR A 283 5.44 -9.08 22.75
CA TYR A 283 4.18 -8.52 22.25
C TYR A 283 3.98 -7.03 22.56
N GLU A 284 4.84 -6.41 23.39
CA GLU A 284 4.77 -4.97 23.69
C GLU A 284 4.91 -4.09 22.44
N ILE A 285 5.54 -4.59 21.37
CA ILE A 285 5.61 -3.89 20.08
C ILE A 285 4.23 -3.57 19.53
N LEU A 286 3.23 -4.45 19.74
CA LEU A 286 1.86 -4.25 19.24
C LEU A 286 1.16 -3.05 19.89
N LYS A 287 1.58 -2.66 21.10
CA LYS A 287 1.01 -1.52 21.83
C LYS A 287 1.61 -0.17 21.41
N LYS A 288 2.66 -0.16 20.58
CA LYS A 288 3.26 1.10 20.11
C LYS A 288 2.22 1.94 19.36
N LYS A 289 2.15 3.25 19.69
CA LYS A 289 1.26 4.23 19.05
C LYS A 289 1.34 4.20 17.52
N LEU A 290 2.53 3.96 16.97
CA LEU A 290 2.75 3.84 15.52
C LEU A 290 2.05 2.61 14.93
N VAL A 291 2.17 1.44 15.57
CA VAL A 291 1.54 0.18 15.09
C VAL A 291 0.02 0.29 15.13
N LEU A 292 -0.54 0.83 16.22
CA LEU A 292 -1.98 1.08 16.31
C LEU A 292 -2.48 2.08 15.26
N ARG A 293 -1.66 3.10 14.92
CA ARG A 293 -1.99 4.04 13.85
C ARG A 293 -2.01 3.34 12.49
N ILE A 294 -1.06 2.46 12.22
CA ILE A 294 -0.97 1.67 10.99
C ILE A 294 -2.24 0.83 10.81
N PHE A 295 -2.66 0.08 11.82
CA PHE A 295 -3.89 -0.72 11.75
C PHE A 295 -5.15 0.11 11.51
N LYS A 296 -5.25 1.30 12.14
CA LYS A 296 -6.37 2.22 11.90
C LYS A 296 -6.40 2.70 10.44
N VAL A 297 -5.25 3.01 9.88
CA VAL A 297 -5.14 3.47 8.48
C VAL A 297 -5.60 2.37 7.53
N TRP A 298 -5.17 1.13 7.73
CA TRP A 298 -5.54 -0.02 6.88
C TRP A 298 -7.05 -0.24 6.84
N LEU A 299 -7.73 -0.09 7.97
CA LEU A 299 -9.18 -0.21 8.03
C LEU A 299 -9.89 0.96 7.32
N VAL A 300 -9.41 2.19 7.52
CA VAL A 300 -10.08 3.41 7.04
C VAL A 300 -9.88 3.64 5.54
N SER A 301 -8.71 3.26 4.99
CA SER A 301 -8.33 3.63 3.63
C SER A 301 -9.22 3.10 2.49
N PRO A 302 -9.59 1.79 2.43
CA PRO A 302 -10.49 1.31 1.38
C PRO A 302 -11.86 1.99 1.47
N ILE A 303 -12.38 2.17 2.69
CA ILE A 303 -13.69 2.79 2.94
C ILE A 303 -13.70 4.24 2.45
N LEU A 304 -12.65 5.01 2.74
CA LEU A 304 -12.54 6.39 2.30
C LEU A 304 -12.60 6.50 0.77
N SER A 305 -11.82 5.68 0.07
CA SER A 305 -11.77 5.68 -1.40
C SER A 305 -13.09 5.23 -2.04
N LEU A 306 -13.80 4.30 -1.39
CA LEU A 306 -15.14 3.86 -1.78
C LEU A 306 -16.14 5.01 -1.67
N VAL A 307 -16.17 5.70 -0.53
CA VAL A 307 -17.10 6.80 -0.26
C VAL A 307 -16.87 7.96 -1.22
N ILE A 308 -15.60 8.32 -1.48
CA ILE A 308 -15.27 9.38 -2.45
C ILE A 308 -15.76 8.98 -3.84
N SER A 309 -15.44 7.76 -4.30
CA SER A 309 -15.85 7.28 -5.62
C SER A 309 -17.37 7.22 -5.78
N TYR A 310 -18.08 6.66 -4.80
CA TYR A 310 -19.54 6.62 -4.77
C TYR A 310 -20.13 8.04 -4.87
N SER A 311 -19.63 8.97 -4.05
CA SER A 311 -20.11 10.36 -4.03
C SER A 311 -19.90 11.06 -5.38
N LEU A 312 -18.75 10.82 -6.03
CA LEU A 312 -18.47 11.37 -7.36
C LEU A 312 -19.41 10.80 -8.43
N VAL A 313 -19.76 9.51 -8.36
CA VAL A 313 -20.77 8.94 -9.27
C VAL A 313 -22.14 9.57 -9.04
N GLN A 314 -22.57 9.73 -7.78
CA GLN A 314 -23.85 10.36 -7.47
C GLN A 314 -23.90 11.80 -7.98
N LEU A 315 -22.82 12.56 -7.80
CA LEU A 315 -22.73 13.95 -8.23
C LEU A 315 -22.68 14.11 -9.76
N PHE A 316 -21.77 13.40 -10.42
CA PHE A 316 -21.43 13.68 -11.83
C PHE A 316 -22.13 12.79 -12.85
N ILE A 317 -22.63 11.62 -12.43
CA ILE A 317 -23.28 10.67 -13.34
C ILE A 317 -24.78 10.63 -13.12
N LYS A 318 -25.21 10.47 -11.86
CA LYS A 318 -26.64 10.40 -11.52
C LYS A 318 -27.29 11.75 -11.24
N ALA A 319 -26.47 12.79 -11.04
CA ALA A 319 -26.90 14.13 -10.62
C ALA A 319 -27.80 14.11 -9.37
N ASP A 320 -27.60 13.13 -8.48
CA ASP A 320 -28.31 13.02 -7.19
C ASP A 320 -27.54 13.79 -6.11
N ILE A 321 -27.83 15.09 -6.04
CA ILE A 321 -27.20 16.00 -5.08
C ILE A 321 -27.60 15.64 -3.64
N TYR A 322 -28.78 15.05 -3.42
CA TYR A 322 -29.25 14.71 -2.08
C TYR A 322 -28.39 13.62 -1.43
N SER A 323 -28.05 12.57 -2.20
CA SER A 323 -27.12 11.53 -1.73
C SER A 323 -25.77 12.13 -1.31
N VAL A 324 -25.26 13.10 -2.06
CA VAL A 324 -23.99 13.78 -1.74
C VAL A 324 -24.11 14.62 -0.47
N LEU A 325 -25.20 15.39 -0.33
CA LEU A 325 -25.46 16.20 0.85
C LEU A 325 -25.61 15.35 2.12
N ILE A 326 -26.26 14.19 2.03
CA ILE A 326 -26.37 13.25 3.15
C ILE A 326 -24.99 12.76 3.57
N ILE A 327 -24.14 12.33 2.63
CA ILE A 327 -22.78 11.87 2.93
C ILE A 327 -21.94 12.99 3.56
N LEU A 328 -22.01 14.20 3.00
CA LEU A 328 -21.31 15.37 3.57
C LEU A 328 -21.79 15.67 4.99
N SER A 329 -23.09 15.59 5.23
CA SER A 329 -23.68 15.82 6.56
C SER A 329 -23.19 14.77 7.57
N VAL A 330 -23.12 13.50 7.18
CA VAL A 330 -22.57 12.43 8.04
C VAL A 330 -21.08 12.66 8.32
N CYS A 331 -20.29 13.07 7.31
CA CYS A 331 -18.88 13.41 7.49
C CYS A 331 -18.70 14.59 8.46
N ILE A 332 -19.48 15.67 8.29
CA ILE A 332 -19.45 16.85 9.16
C ILE A 332 -19.86 16.48 10.58
N ALA A 333 -20.94 15.71 10.75
CA ALA A 333 -21.38 15.24 12.06
C ALA A 333 -20.33 14.38 12.75
N THR A 334 -19.68 13.47 12.01
CA THR A 334 -18.61 12.61 12.55
C THR A 334 -17.40 13.45 13.00
N LEU A 335 -16.97 14.41 12.18
CA LEU A 335 -15.88 15.33 12.54
C LEU A 335 -16.25 16.20 13.75
N GLY A 336 -17.50 16.68 13.81
CA GLY A 336 -18.04 17.42 14.94
C GLY A 336 -18.00 16.61 16.24
N ILE A 337 -18.43 15.35 16.20
CA ILE A 337 -18.36 14.43 17.35
C ILE A 337 -16.91 14.20 17.76
N ILE A 338 -16.00 13.93 16.82
CA ILE A 338 -14.57 13.74 17.13
C ILE A 338 -13.98 14.99 17.77
N SER A 339 -14.30 16.17 17.23
CA SER A 339 -13.85 17.45 17.80
C SER A 339 -14.38 17.64 19.21
N LEU A 340 -15.67 17.39 19.45
CA LEU A 340 -16.29 17.50 20.76
C LEU A 340 -15.69 16.52 21.76
N MET A 341 -15.46 15.26 21.36
CA MET A 341 -14.77 14.26 22.19
C MET A 341 -13.34 14.70 22.55
N LYS A 342 -12.64 15.37 21.63
CA LYS A 342 -11.30 15.90 21.89
C LYS A 342 -11.37 17.04 22.92
N THR A 343 -12.30 17.98 22.76
CA THR A 343 -12.53 19.07 23.70
C THR A 343 -12.89 18.56 25.10
N ILE A 344 -13.86 17.64 25.21
CA ILE A 344 -14.24 17.03 26.51
C ILE A 344 -13.04 16.34 27.18
N ARG A 345 -12.17 15.71 26.39
CA ARG A 345 -10.97 15.06 26.93
C ARG A 345 -9.93 16.05 27.42
N GLU A 346 -9.77 17.18 26.72
CA GLU A 346 -8.90 18.28 27.12
C GLU A 346 -9.41 18.95 28.41
N ASP A 347 -10.72 19.21 28.49
CA ASP A 347 -11.38 19.77 29.70
C ASP A 347 -11.27 18.83 30.90
N ASN A 348 -11.45 17.52 30.69
CA ASN A 348 -11.25 16.55 31.78
C ASN A 348 -9.80 16.52 32.25
N SER A 349 -8.80 16.71 31.38
CA SER A 349 -7.40 16.73 31.82
C SER A 349 -7.01 17.97 32.63
N THR A 350 -7.61 19.13 32.35
CA THR A 350 -7.33 20.37 33.10
C THR A 350 -7.94 20.36 34.50
N ILE A 351 -9.12 19.74 34.67
CA ILE A 351 -9.76 19.58 35.99
C ILE A 351 -8.88 18.77 36.97
N TYR A 352 -8.10 17.80 36.47
CA TYR A 352 -7.17 17.01 37.30
C TYR A 352 -5.82 17.73 37.58
N GLU A 353 -5.39 18.67 36.72
CA GLU A 353 -4.16 19.45 36.95
C GLU A 353 -4.35 20.59 37.95
N ASP A 354 -5.53 21.22 37.99
CA ASP A 354 -5.85 22.32 38.92
C ASP A 354 -6.29 21.86 40.32
N GLY A 355 -6.09 20.59 40.68
CA GLY A 355 -6.40 20.08 42.03
C GLY A 355 -7.89 20.06 42.37
N GLY A 356 -8.78 20.18 41.38
CA GLY A 356 -10.24 20.15 41.55
C GLY A 356 -10.85 18.76 41.68
N GLY A 357 -10.07 17.76 42.09
CA GLY A 357 -10.59 16.44 42.45
C GLY A 357 -11.15 16.48 43.85
N ILE A 358 -12.47 16.38 43.99
CA ILE A 358 -13.15 16.10 45.25
C ILE A 358 -12.84 14.66 45.68
#